data_AF-A0A6P8USX8-F1
#
_entry.id   AF-A0A6P8USX8-F1
#
_cell.length_a   1.000
_cell.length_b   1.000
_cell.length_c   1.000
_cell.angle_alpha   90.00
_cell.angle_beta   90.00
_cell.angle_gamma   90.00
#
_symmetry.space_group_name_H-M   'P 1'
#
loop_
_entity.id
_entity.type
_entity.pdbx_description
1 polymer ?
#
loop_
_entity_poly.entity_id
_entity_poly.type
_entity_poly.pdbx_seq_one_letter_code
_entity_poly.pdbx_strand_id
1 'polypeptide(L)'
;MAETTGEGPQGAPFFDKDRIQNSPEEEAKLERKHFWRIIDAFRLYRVNVQEQVKRAERQFLSLPKHHQDLLPDVLSNLARISQCADHNQGIMQAIIHNSLHMFENIEYGEREDPRKVRPSSTFDMDKLKCTIKQFVRDWSETGRKERETCYKPIIQEIQKIFPSDQW
;
A
#
# COMPACT_ATOMS: atom_id res chain seq x y z
N MET A 1 54.19 25.82 23.43
CA MET A 1 54.19 25.29 22.06
C MET A 1 54.40 23.80 22.15
N ALA A 2 53.39 23.01 21.80
CA ALA A 2 53.51 21.59 21.52
C ALA A 2 52.42 21.27 20.50
N GLU A 3 52.86 20.96 19.29
CA GLU A 3 52.04 20.75 18.11
C GLU A 3 51.26 19.44 18.20
N THR A 4 50.00 19.51 17.77
CA THR A 4 49.08 18.39 17.60
C THR A 4 49.31 17.73 16.25
N THR A 5 49.69 16.46 16.22
CA THR A 5 49.61 15.60 15.03
C THR A 5 48.88 14.30 15.38
N GLY A 6 47.55 14.36 15.35
CA GLY A 6 46.71 13.17 15.28
C GLY A 6 46.29 12.96 13.84
N GLU A 7 46.86 11.97 13.17
CA GLU A 7 46.43 11.52 11.85
C GLU A 7 45.02 10.90 11.96
N GLY A 8 44.03 11.58 11.39
CA GLY A 8 42.68 11.04 11.23
C GLY A 8 42.66 9.91 10.18
N PRO A 9 41.78 8.90 10.33
CA PRO A 9 41.72 7.79 9.38
C PRO A 9 41.32 8.30 8.00
N GLN A 10 42.15 7.96 7.01
CA GLN A 10 41.96 8.28 5.60
C GLN A 10 40.56 7.86 5.15
N GLY A 11 39.79 8.83 4.67
CA GLY A 11 38.44 8.63 4.18
C GLY A 11 38.42 7.59 3.06
N ALA A 12 37.70 6.50 3.31
CA ALA A 12 37.35 5.55 2.25
C ALA A 12 36.69 6.30 1.09
N PRO A 13 37.01 5.96 -0.18
CA PRO A 13 36.38 6.59 -1.32
C PRO A 13 34.89 6.32 -1.25
N PHE A 14 34.09 7.38 -1.16
CA PHE A 14 32.66 7.34 -1.36
C PHE A 14 32.44 6.70 -2.74
N PHE A 15 31.92 5.47 -2.77
CA PHE A 15 31.42 4.87 -3.99
C PHE A 15 30.21 5.71 -4.42
N ASP A 16 30.46 6.73 -5.24
CA ASP A 16 29.41 7.41 -5.98
C ASP A 16 28.91 6.39 -7.00
N LYS A 17 27.89 5.62 -6.61
CA LYS A 17 27.13 4.82 -7.56
C LYS A 17 26.45 5.84 -8.45
N ASP A 18 27.03 6.11 -9.61
CA ASP A 18 26.37 6.79 -10.72
C ASP A 18 24.97 6.19 -10.86
N ARG A 19 23.97 6.90 -10.34
CA ARG A 19 22.58 6.55 -10.56
C ARG A 19 22.40 6.71 -12.06
N ILE A 20 22.20 5.60 -12.76
CA ILE A 20 21.77 5.62 -14.16
C ILE A 20 20.51 6.49 -14.20
N GLN A 21 20.67 7.75 -14.63
CA GLN A 21 19.57 8.68 -14.80
C GLN A 21 18.87 8.26 -16.08
N ASN A 22 17.63 7.79 -15.94
CA ASN A 22 16.79 7.53 -17.09
C ASN A 22 16.51 8.86 -17.80
N SER A 23 16.31 8.83 -19.12
CA SER A 23 15.80 10.01 -19.81
C SER A 23 14.39 10.33 -19.31
N PRO A 24 13.94 11.61 -19.34
CA PRO A 24 12.58 11.96 -18.96
C PRO A 24 11.50 11.14 -19.70
N GLU A 25 11.77 10.78 -20.95
CA GLU A 25 10.87 9.93 -21.75
C GLU A 25 10.78 8.49 -21.21
N GLU A 26 11.90 7.89 -20.82
CA GLU A 26 11.90 6.55 -20.22
C GLU A 26 11.27 6.56 -18.82
N GLU A 27 11.45 7.63 -18.04
CA GLU A 27 10.76 7.79 -16.75
C GLU A 27 9.23 7.84 -16.92
N ALA A 28 8.73 8.67 -17.84
CA ALA A 28 7.30 8.78 -18.11
C ALA A 28 6.70 7.43 -18.57
N LYS A 29 7.44 6.66 -19.37
CA LYS A 29 7.03 5.32 -19.80
C LYS A 29 7.00 4.32 -18.65
N LEU A 30 8.02 4.33 -17.78
CA LEU A 30 8.06 3.48 -16.59
C LEU A 30 6.94 3.83 -15.60
N GLU A 31 6.64 5.11 -15.44
CA GLU A 31 5.54 5.61 -14.62
C GLU A 31 4.19 5.15 -15.16
N ARG A 32 3.94 5.28 -16.47
CA ARG A 32 2.73 4.77 -17.11
C ARG A 32 2.54 3.27 -16.89
N LYS A 33 3.61 2.50 -17.05
CA LYS A 33 3.59 1.05 -16.78
C LYS A 33 3.31 0.76 -15.30
N HIS A 34 3.89 1.55 -14.40
CA HIS A 34 3.65 1.42 -12.97
C HIS A 34 2.20 1.72 -12.61
N PHE A 35 1.64 2.83 -13.12
CA PHE A 35 0.25 3.22 -12.93
C PHE A 35 -0.71 2.07 -13.26
N TRP A 36 -0.60 1.50 -14.47
CA TRP A 36 -1.45 0.39 -14.88
C TRP A 36 -1.25 -0.87 -14.04
N ARG A 37 -0.03 -1.17 -13.60
CA ARG A 37 0.25 -2.27 -12.68
C ARG A 37 -0.50 -2.09 -11.35
N ILE A 38 -0.54 -0.87 -10.83
CA ILE A 38 -1.27 -0.56 -9.60
C ILE A 38 -2.77 -0.67 -9.82
N ILE A 39 -3.32 -0.11 -10.91
CA ILE A 39 -4.74 -0.28 -11.26
C ILE A 39 -5.12 -1.77 -11.29
N ASP A 40 -4.28 -2.61 -11.89
CA ASP A 40 -4.53 -4.05 -11.95
C ASP A 40 -4.49 -4.72 -10.57
N ALA A 41 -3.59 -4.28 -9.68
CA ALA A 41 -3.60 -4.72 -8.29
C ALA A 41 -4.93 -4.37 -7.59
N PHE A 42 -5.41 -3.13 -7.70
CA PHE A 42 -6.69 -2.74 -7.13
C PHE A 42 -7.87 -3.56 -7.69
N ARG A 43 -7.84 -3.93 -8.99
CA ARG A 43 -8.86 -4.78 -9.63
C ARG A 43 -8.85 -6.22 -9.14
N LEU A 44 -7.67 -6.76 -8.80
CA LEU A 44 -7.49 -8.15 -8.42
C LEU A 44 -7.57 -8.42 -6.92
N TYR A 45 -7.77 -7.39 -6.09
CA TYR A 45 -7.84 -7.51 -4.63
C TYR A 45 -8.81 -8.62 -4.17
N ARG A 46 -10.06 -8.60 -4.65
CA ARG A 46 -11.09 -9.59 -4.34
C ARG A 46 -10.62 -11.00 -4.66
N VAL A 47 -10.12 -11.20 -5.87
CA VAL A 47 -9.69 -12.52 -6.37
C VAL A 47 -8.58 -13.06 -5.48
N ASN A 48 -7.61 -12.23 -5.13
CA ASN A 48 -6.51 -12.63 -4.26
C ASN A 48 -6.97 -13.04 -2.85
N VAL A 49 -7.89 -12.28 -2.25
CA VAL A 49 -8.44 -12.63 -0.94
C VAL A 49 -9.29 -13.91 -1.01
N GLN A 50 -10.10 -14.06 -2.05
CA GLN A 50 -10.92 -15.27 -2.24
C GLN A 50 -10.07 -16.53 -2.46
N GLU A 51 -8.94 -16.44 -3.15
CA GLU A 51 -8.00 -17.56 -3.28
C GLU A 51 -7.41 -17.97 -1.92
N GLN A 52 -7.07 -17.01 -1.07
CA GLN A 52 -6.60 -17.28 0.29
C GLN A 52 -7.69 -17.92 1.15
N VAL A 53 -8.93 -17.42 1.08
CA VAL A 53 -10.08 -18.00 1.78
C VAL A 53 -10.32 -19.45 1.33
N LYS A 54 -10.39 -19.71 0.01
CA LYS A 54 -10.54 -21.07 -0.53
C LYS A 54 -9.41 -22.01 -0.13
N ARG A 55 -8.17 -21.48 0.00
CA ARG A 55 -7.04 -22.27 0.50
C ARG A 55 -7.25 -22.64 1.98
N ALA A 56 -7.64 -21.68 2.81
CA ALA A 56 -7.92 -21.91 4.23
C ALA A 56 -9.09 -22.89 4.43
N GLU A 57 -10.16 -22.78 3.64
CA GLU A 57 -11.29 -23.71 3.65
C GLU A 57 -10.86 -25.14 3.32
N ARG A 58 -10.09 -25.33 2.24
CA ARG A 58 -9.56 -26.65 1.86
C ARG A 58 -8.67 -27.24 2.96
N GLN A 59 -7.84 -26.42 3.59
CA GLN A 59 -6.99 -26.86 4.70
C GLN A 59 -7.83 -27.28 5.92
N PHE A 60 -8.85 -26.50 6.28
CA PHE A 60 -9.74 -26.84 7.38
C PHE A 60 -10.52 -28.14 7.11
N LEU A 61 -11.08 -28.29 5.91
CA LEU A 61 -11.83 -29.48 5.51
C LEU A 61 -10.94 -30.74 5.41
N SER A 62 -9.62 -30.59 5.26
CA SER A 62 -8.68 -31.70 5.27
C SER A 62 -8.41 -32.28 6.67
N LEU A 63 -8.82 -31.58 7.74
CA LEU A 63 -8.62 -32.04 9.11
C LEU A 63 -9.59 -33.19 9.46
N PRO A 64 -9.22 -34.09 10.41
CA PRO A 64 -10.16 -35.05 10.96
C PRO A 64 -11.39 -34.39 11.60
N LYS A 65 -12.55 -35.07 11.54
CA LYS A 65 -13.84 -34.54 12.01
C LYS A 65 -13.79 -34.02 13.46
N HIS A 66 -13.16 -34.77 14.36
CA HIS A 66 -13.02 -34.35 15.77
C HIS A 66 -12.25 -33.02 15.93
N HIS A 67 -11.27 -32.72 15.08
CA HIS A 67 -10.58 -31.42 15.10
C HIS A 67 -11.43 -30.31 14.49
N GLN A 68 -12.24 -30.62 13.46
CA GLN A 68 -13.18 -29.64 12.90
C GLN A 68 -14.25 -29.26 13.93
N ASP A 69 -14.71 -30.23 14.73
CA ASP A 69 -15.75 -30.01 15.74
C ASP A 69 -15.27 -29.14 16.92
N LEU A 70 -13.94 -29.04 17.14
CA LEU A 70 -13.36 -28.09 18.10
C LEU A 70 -13.47 -26.63 17.62
N LEU A 71 -13.70 -26.40 16.34
CA LEU A 71 -13.68 -25.09 15.69
C LEU A 71 -14.89 -24.92 14.75
N PRO A 72 -16.14 -24.99 15.28
CA PRO A 72 -17.36 -25.08 14.47
C PRO A 72 -17.60 -23.85 13.56
N ASP A 73 -17.13 -22.68 13.98
CA ASP A 73 -17.44 -21.41 13.31
C ASP A 73 -16.44 -21.04 12.19
N VAL A 74 -15.42 -21.85 11.92
CA VAL A 74 -14.34 -21.49 10.97
C VAL A 74 -14.89 -21.23 9.57
N LEU A 75 -15.76 -22.11 9.05
CA LEU A 75 -16.32 -21.95 7.71
C LEU A 75 -17.22 -20.71 7.61
N SER A 76 -18.01 -20.44 8.65
CA SER A 76 -18.84 -19.22 8.73
C SER A 76 -17.98 -17.96 8.75
N ASN A 77 -16.90 -17.96 9.53
CA ASN A 77 -15.95 -16.85 9.59
C ASN A 77 -15.24 -16.63 8.23
N LEU A 78 -14.84 -17.70 7.55
CA LEU A 78 -14.25 -17.63 6.21
C LEU A 78 -15.23 -17.08 5.17
N ALA A 79 -16.50 -17.49 5.22
CA ALA A 79 -17.55 -16.93 4.39
C ALA A 79 -17.75 -15.42 4.64
N ARG A 80 -17.74 -14.99 5.91
CA ARG A 80 -17.81 -13.57 6.28
C ARG A 80 -16.60 -12.78 5.76
N ILE A 81 -15.39 -13.34 5.82
CA ILE A 81 -14.19 -12.72 5.25
C ILE A 81 -14.35 -12.53 3.72
N SER A 82 -14.91 -13.51 3.03
CA SER A 82 -15.22 -13.40 1.59
C SER A 82 -16.19 -12.24 1.30
N GLN A 83 -17.25 -12.09 2.08
CA GLN A 83 -18.19 -10.97 1.96
C GLN A 83 -17.53 -9.61 2.22
N CYS A 84 -16.66 -9.52 3.24
CA CYS A 84 -15.87 -8.32 3.49
C CYS A 84 -14.95 -7.99 2.32
N ALA A 85 -14.34 -8.99 1.68
CA ALA A 85 -13.51 -8.79 0.50
C ALA A 85 -14.31 -8.22 -0.68
N ASP A 86 -15.54 -8.69 -0.88
CA ASP A 86 -16.45 -8.18 -1.91
C ASP A 86 -16.83 -6.72 -1.65
N HIS A 87 -17.14 -6.37 -0.40
CA HIS A 87 -17.42 -4.98 -0.03
C HIS A 87 -16.21 -4.06 -0.24
N ASN A 88 -15.03 -4.48 0.23
CA ASN A 88 -13.79 -3.73 0.05
C ASN A 88 -13.44 -3.56 -1.44
N GLN A 89 -13.74 -4.55 -2.28
CA GLN A 89 -13.55 -4.43 -3.73
C GLN A 89 -14.39 -3.31 -4.34
N GLY A 90 -15.60 -3.06 -3.83
CA GLY A 90 -16.42 -1.93 -4.25
C GLY A 90 -15.73 -0.59 -4.00
N ILE A 91 -15.08 -0.44 -2.83
CA ILE A 91 -14.26 0.75 -2.52
C ILE A 91 -13.07 0.85 -3.49
N MET A 92 -12.35 -0.25 -3.74
CA MET A 92 -11.23 -0.27 -4.69
C MET A 92 -11.66 0.13 -6.11
N GLN A 93 -12.83 -0.34 -6.55
CA GLN A 93 -13.41 0.03 -7.85
C GLN A 93 -13.78 1.51 -7.91
N ALA A 94 -14.34 2.09 -6.84
CA ALA A 94 -14.63 3.51 -6.76
C ALA A 94 -13.34 4.36 -6.86
N ILE A 95 -12.26 3.94 -6.18
CA ILE A 95 -10.95 4.59 -6.27
C ILE A 95 -10.42 4.53 -7.72
N ILE A 96 -10.46 3.35 -8.35
CA ILE A 96 -10.03 3.18 -9.75
C ILE A 96 -10.84 4.09 -10.68
N HIS A 97 -12.17 4.07 -10.58
CA HIS A 97 -13.05 4.87 -11.42
C HIS A 97 -12.66 6.35 -11.38
N ASN A 98 -12.52 6.92 -10.17
CA ASN A 98 -12.14 8.32 -10.04
C ASN A 98 -10.71 8.59 -10.55
N SER A 99 -9.78 7.65 -10.35
CA SER A 99 -8.40 7.80 -10.82
C SER A 99 -8.26 7.80 -12.34
N LEU A 100 -9.10 7.07 -13.07
CA LEU A 100 -9.03 7.01 -14.53
C LEU A 100 -9.55 8.29 -15.19
N HIS A 101 -10.33 9.09 -14.46
CA HIS A 101 -10.94 10.33 -14.95
C HIS A 101 -10.29 11.60 -14.41
N MET A 102 -9.20 11.49 -13.64
CA MET A 102 -8.43 12.67 -13.23
C MET A 102 -7.65 13.25 -14.41
N PHE A 103 -7.72 14.58 -14.57
CA PHE A 103 -7.05 15.31 -15.66
C PHE A 103 -5.54 15.00 -15.75
N GLU A 104 -4.87 14.88 -14.61
CA GLU A 104 -3.45 14.54 -14.50
C GLU A 104 -3.12 13.11 -15.01
N ASN A 105 -4.11 12.20 -15.02
CA ASN A 105 -3.89 10.80 -15.40
C ASN A 105 -4.22 10.51 -16.88
N ILE A 106 -4.74 11.50 -17.62
CA ILE A 106 -5.08 11.36 -19.03
C ILE A 106 -3.83 11.02 -19.87
N GLU A 107 -2.65 11.46 -19.43
CA GLU A 107 -1.36 11.22 -20.10
C GLU A 107 -0.87 9.76 -20.02
N TYR A 108 -1.47 8.94 -19.16
CA TYR A 108 -1.14 7.50 -19.07
C TYR A 108 -1.79 6.65 -20.17
N GLY A 109 -2.58 7.27 -21.06
CA GLY A 109 -3.07 6.67 -22.31
C GLY A 109 -3.98 5.45 -22.11
N GLU A 110 -4.26 4.72 -23.19
CA GLU A 110 -5.04 3.48 -23.12
C GLU A 110 -4.21 2.33 -22.53
N ARG A 111 -4.90 1.42 -21.84
CA ARG A 111 -4.31 0.24 -21.22
C ARG A 111 -3.65 -0.65 -22.28
N GLU A 112 -2.41 -1.05 -22.06
CA GLU A 112 -1.79 -2.13 -22.86
C GLU A 112 -2.64 -3.42 -22.76
N ASP A 113 -2.57 -4.26 -23.81
CA ASP A 113 -3.40 -5.48 -23.96
C ASP A 113 -3.60 -6.23 -22.62
N PRO A 114 -4.87 -6.40 -22.16
CA PRO A 114 -5.21 -7.16 -20.96
C PRO A 114 -4.59 -8.56 -20.87
N ARG A 115 -4.22 -9.15 -22.01
CA ARG A 115 -3.58 -10.48 -22.09
C ARG A 115 -2.11 -10.47 -21.68
N LYS A 116 -1.46 -9.30 -21.61
CA LYS A 116 -0.08 -9.14 -21.13
C LYS A 116 -0.01 -8.82 -19.63
N VAL A 117 -1.16 -8.73 -18.96
CA VAL A 117 -1.27 -8.40 -17.53
C VAL A 117 -0.61 -9.50 -16.72
N ARG A 118 0.51 -9.16 -16.08
CA ARG A 118 1.14 -10.05 -15.12
C ARG A 118 0.25 -10.14 -13.87
N PRO A 119 0.19 -11.30 -13.21
CA PRO A 119 -0.45 -11.40 -11.91
C PRO A 119 0.12 -10.32 -10.99
N SER A 120 -0.75 -9.59 -10.29
CA SER A 120 -0.30 -8.62 -9.29
C SER A 120 0.57 -9.31 -8.25
N SER A 121 1.69 -8.68 -7.91
CA SER A 121 2.64 -9.30 -6.99
C SER A 121 2.03 -9.42 -5.59
N THR A 122 2.50 -10.40 -4.81
CA THR A 122 2.17 -10.48 -3.37
C THR A 122 2.50 -9.18 -2.64
N PHE A 123 3.59 -8.52 -3.04
CA PHE A 123 3.99 -7.22 -2.55
C PHE A 123 2.96 -6.12 -2.81
N ASP A 124 2.39 -6.06 -4.02
CA ASP A 124 1.34 -5.08 -4.34
C ASP A 124 0.08 -5.36 -3.51
N MET A 125 -0.28 -6.63 -3.29
CA MET A 125 -1.40 -7.00 -2.41
C MET A 125 -1.18 -6.59 -0.96
N ASP A 126 0.04 -6.73 -0.45
CA ASP A 126 0.37 -6.30 0.91
C ASP A 126 0.31 -4.79 1.05
N LYS A 127 0.75 -4.05 0.03
CA LYS A 127 0.53 -2.59 -0.03
C LYS A 127 -0.96 -2.23 0.00
N LEU A 128 -1.82 -2.92 -0.75
CA LEU A 128 -3.26 -2.67 -0.71
C LEU A 128 -3.85 -2.90 0.69
N LYS A 129 -3.42 -3.94 1.39
CA LYS A 129 -3.85 -4.18 2.78
C LYS A 129 -3.41 -3.02 3.70
N CYS A 130 -2.21 -2.49 3.51
CA CYS A 130 -1.74 -1.31 4.23
C CYS A 130 -2.57 -0.07 3.87
N THR A 131 -2.89 0.15 2.60
CA THR A 131 -3.77 1.25 2.16
C THR A 131 -5.14 1.19 2.82
N ILE A 132 -5.75 0.00 2.93
CA ILE A 132 -7.02 -0.17 3.65
C ILE A 132 -6.89 0.26 5.12
N LYS A 133 -5.80 -0.14 5.78
CA LYS A 133 -5.54 0.25 7.18
C LYS A 133 -5.30 1.76 7.32
N GLN A 134 -4.70 2.39 6.32
CA GLN A 134 -4.47 3.84 6.31
C GLN A 134 -5.77 4.63 6.33
N PHE A 135 -6.84 4.16 5.65
CA PHE A 135 -8.17 4.78 5.77
C PHE A 135 -8.69 4.80 7.21
N VAL A 136 -8.44 3.73 7.97
CA VAL A 136 -8.81 3.68 9.39
C VAL A 136 -8.05 4.75 10.17
N ARG A 137 -6.73 4.81 10.00
CA ARG A 137 -5.87 5.79 10.70
C ARG A 137 -6.27 7.23 10.39
N ASP A 138 -6.39 7.58 9.11
CA ASP A 138 -6.50 8.99 8.71
C ASP A 138 -7.94 9.49 8.66
N TRP A 139 -8.90 8.64 8.26
CA TRP A 139 -10.23 9.09 7.87
C TRP A 139 -11.37 8.44 8.66
N SER A 140 -11.08 7.50 9.58
CA SER A 140 -12.12 6.92 10.43
C SER A 140 -12.14 7.50 11.83
N GLU A 141 -13.29 7.36 12.49
CA GLU A 141 -13.41 7.69 13.91
C GLU A 141 -12.54 6.80 14.80
N THR A 142 -12.43 5.51 14.47
CA THR A 142 -11.58 4.54 15.19
C THR A 142 -10.11 4.98 15.23
N GLY A 143 -9.63 5.66 14.18
CA GLY A 143 -8.26 6.20 14.11
C GLY A 143 -8.02 7.48 14.91
N ARG A 144 -9.06 8.09 15.51
CA ARG A 144 -8.95 9.40 16.17
C ARG A 144 -7.85 9.43 17.23
N LYS A 145 -7.79 8.42 18.10
CA LYS A 145 -6.78 8.37 19.18
C LYS A 145 -5.36 8.35 18.62
N GLU A 146 -5.13 7.65 17.51
CA GLU A 146 -3.84 7.59 16.84
C GLU A 146 -3.47 8.94 16.21
N ARG A 147 -4.42 9.61 15.55
CA ARG A 147 -4.23 10.96 15.01
C ARG A 147 -3.96 11.98 16.11
N GLU A 148 -4.67 11.93 17.23
CA GLU A 148 -4.41 12.81 18.38
C GLU A 148 -3.01 12.59 18.95
N THR A 149 -2.50 11.36 18.93
CA THR A 149 -1.16 11.07 19.45
C THR A 149 -0.07 11.50 18.47
N CYS A 150 -0.28 11.32 17.16
CA CYS A 150 0.73 11.61 16.14
C CYS A 150 0.66 13.03 15.56
N TYR A 151 -0.53 13.50 15.18
CA TYR A 151 -0.71 14.77 14.45
C TYR A 151 -0.80 15.96 15.39
N LYS A 152 -1.42 15.81 16.57
CA LYS A 152 -1.59 16.92 17.51
C LYS A 152 -0.27 17.58 17.94
N PRO A 153 0.81 16.84 18.32
CA PRO A 153 2.06 17.48 18.71
C PRO A 153 2.69 18.29 17.55
N ILE A 154 2.58 17.78 16.32
CA ILE A 154 3.09 18.44 15.11
C ILE A 154 2.32 19.74 14.86
N ILE A 155 0.98 19.66 14.88
CA ILE A 155 0.11 20.82 14.67
C ILE A 155 0.34 21.90 15.74
N GLN A 156 0.48 21.49 17.01
CA GLN A 156 0.75 22.40 18.11
C GLN A 156 2.07 23.15 17.94
N GLU A 157 3.13 22.46 17.49
CA GLU A 157 4.42 23.12 17.25
C GLU A 157 4.34 24.08 16.05
N ILE A 158 3.61 23.72 14.99
CA ILE A 158 3.34 24.63 13.86
C ILE A 158 2.61 25.88 14.35
N GLN A 159 1.54 25.75 15.13
CA GLN A 159 0.76 26.87 15.65
C GLN A 159 1.56 27.76 16.60
N LYS A 160 2.49 27.17 17.36
CA LYS A 160 3.38 27.89 18.26
C LYS A 160 4.41 28.75 17.50
N ILE A 161 4.95 28.23 16.39
CA ILE A 161 5.92 28.95 15.55
C ILE A 161 5.22 29.97 14.64
N PHE A 162 4.01 29.65 14.18
CA PHE A 162 3.20 30.47 13.28
C PHE A 162 1.82 30.76 13.90
N PRO A 163 1.73 31.72 14.85
CA PRO A 163 0.46 32.08 15.46
C PRO A 163 -0.47 32.72 14.42
N SER A 164 -1.75 32.35 14.46
CA SER A 164 -2.81 32.85 13.58
C SER A 164 -2.97 34.37 13.59
N ASP A 165 -2.51 35.01 14.67
CA ASP A 165 -2.75 36.42 14.97
C ASP A 165 -1.65 37.34 14.42
N GLN A 166 -0.65 36.76 13.73
CA GLN A 166 0.52 37.50 13.22
C GLN A 166 0.50 37.71 11.69
N TRP A 167 -0.61 37.40 11.01
CA TRP A 167 -0.79 37.57 9.56
C TRP A 167 -2.19 38.05 9.19
#